data_AF-A0A0F9P8G7-F1
#
_entry.id   AF-A0A0F9P8G7-F1
#
_cell.length_a   1.000
_cell.length_b   1.000
_cell.length_c   1.000
_cell.angle_alpha   90.00
_cell.angle_beta   90.00
_cell.angle_gamma   90.00
#
_symmetry.space_group_name_H-M   'P 1'
#
loop_
_entity.id
_entity.type
_entity.pdbx_description
1 polymer ?
#
loop_
_entity_poly.entity_id
_entity_poly.type
_entity_poly.pdbx_seq_one_letter_code
_entity_poly.pdbx_strand_id
1 'polypeptide(L)'
;MQDRAPEDILREEQEREMRGEMPGTLGEQAQQEADHLRDVQNDREMVTDEPTRPTLGLPYVRGVEEHRVLNYSYWNANGVGIAIVAVEGGAADWAAYIGGDDGQRTEDCVAWTIRRGCKLSRQQAHRWFPDIPIEAYRE
;
A
#
# COMPACT_ATOMS: atom_id res chain seq x y z
N MET A 1 53.71 -50.56 35.66
CA MET A 1 53.41 -49.54 36.68
C MET A 1 52.14 -48.84 36.23
N GLN A 2 51.06 -49.16 36.94
CA GLN A 2 49.71 -48.60 36.90
C GLN A 2 49.01 -48.66 35.53
N ASP A 3 48.55 -49.88 35.20
CA ASP A 3 47.46 -50.14 34.27
C ASP A 3 46.22 -49.36 34.73
N ARG A 4 45.88 -48.28 34.02
CA ARG A 4 44.55 -47.67 34.18
C ARG A 4 43.54 -48.66 33.61
N ALA A 5 42.50 -48.96 34.39
CA ALA A 5 41.41 -49.79 33.90
C ALA A 5 40.78 -49.09 32.68
N PRO A 6 40.38 -49.82 31.63
CA PRO A 6 39.74 -49.22 30.45
C PRO A 6 38.45 -48.46 30.81
N GLU A 7 37.82 -48.80 31.95
CA GLU A 7 36.66 -48.10 32.48
C GLU A 7 36.99 -46.70 33.02
N ASP A 8 38.19 -46.47 33.56
CA ASP A 8 38.62 -45.14 34.03
C ASP A 8 38.90 -44.20 32.86
N ILE A 9 39.41 -44.73 31.74
CA ILE A 9 39.65 -43.97 30.50
C ILE A 9 38.31 -43.55 29.89
N LEU A 10 37.33 -44.46 29.83
CA LEU A 10 35.97 -44.17 29.33
C LEU A 10 35.23 -43.17 30.22
N ARG A 11 35.42 -43.22 31.54
CA ARG A 11 34.83 -42.24 32.46
C ARG A 11 35.47 -40.86 32.32
N GLU A 12 36.80 -40.77 32.19
CA GLU A 12 37.50 -39.49 31.97
C GLU A 12 37.15 -38.85 30.61
N GLU A 13 36.95 -39.65 29.56
CA GLU A 13 36.48 -39.15 28.26
C GLU A 13 35.01 -38.70 28.31
N GLN A 14 34.14 -39.43 29.01
CA GLN A 14 32.73 -39.04 29.17
C GLN A 14 32.57 -37.79 30.05
N GLU A 15 33.44 -37.59 31.05
CA GLU A 15 33.49 -36.36 31.84
C GLU A 15 34.13 -35.18 31.07
N ARG A 16 34.99 -35.44 30.08
CA ARG A 16 35.49 -34.42 29.14
C ARG A 16 34.44 -34.01 28.12
N GLU A 17 33.65 -34.96 27.60
CA GLU A 17 32.49 -34.66 26.74
C GLU A 17 31.40 -33.89 27.48
N MET A 18 31.17 -34.17 28.77
CA MET A 18 30.22 -33.37 29.57
C MET A 18 30.76 -32.00 30.01
N ARG A 19 32.08 -31.80 30.01
CA ARG A 19 32.71 -30.48 30.31
C ARG A 19 32.98 -29.63 29.06
N GLY A 20 33.07 -30.25 27.88
CA GLY A 20 33.29 -29.59 26.61
C GLY A 20 32.00 -29.48 25.81
N GLU A 21 31.55 -28.24 25.58
CA GLU A 21 30.75 -27.87 24.41
C GLU A 21 29.24 -28.20 24.47
N MET A 22 28.51 -27.39 25.24
CA MET A 22 27.17 -26.95 24.80
C MET A 22 27.36 -25.66 23.96
N PRO A 23 27.17 -25.68 22.63
CA PRO A 23 27.22 -24.48 21.82
C PRO A 23 25.89 -23.72 22.01
N GLY A 24 25.97 -22.51 22.57
CA GLY A 24 24.81 -21.68 22.88
C GLY A 24 24.61 -21.52 24.37
N THR A 25 25.43 -20.69 24.98
CA THR A 25 25.24 -20.23 26.36
C THR A 25 23.87 -19.57 26.49
N LEU A 26 23.17 -19.76 27.61
CA LEU A 26 21.91 -19.05 27.93
C LEU A 26 21.98 -17.53 27.70
N GLY A 27 23.18 -16.95 27.81
CA GLY A 27 23.44 -15.54 27.49
C GLY A 27 23.30 -15.21 26.01
N GLU A 28 23.75 -16.08 25.10
CA GLU A 28 23.59 -15.91 23.65
C GLU A 28 22.13 -16.02 23.23
N GLN A 29 21.37 -16.94 23.81
CA GLN A 29 19.92 -17.04 23.58
C GLN A 29 19.18 -15.80 24.06
N ALA A 30 19.51 -15.30 25.26
CA ALA A 30 18.92 -14.07 25.80
C ALA A 30 19.28 -12.83 24.96
N GLN A 31 20.51 -12.76 24.44
CA GLN A 31 20.97 -11.71 23.54
C GLN A 31 20.19 -11.76 22.22
N GLN A 32 20.05 -12.95 21.63
CA GLN A 32 19.36 -13.17 20.36
C GLN A 32 17.86 -12.86 20.47
N GLU A 33 17.24 -13.19 21.61
CA GLU A 33 15.85 -12.82 21.90
C GLU A 33 15.68 -11.32 22.09
N ALA A 34 16.63 -10.65 22.77
CA ALA A 34 16.61 -9.19 22.95
C ALA A 34 16.76 -8.44 21.62
N ASP A 35 17.65 -8.92 20.74
CA ASP A 35 17.83 -8.36 19.39
C ASP A 35 16.57 -8.58 18.55
N HIS A 36 15.98 -9.79 18.60
CA HIS A 36 14.73 -10.08 17.90
C HIS A 36 13.56 -9.20 18.38
N LEU A 37 13.41 -8.99 19.69
CA LEU A 37 12.38 -8.12 20.25
C LEU A 37 12.57 -6.66 19.82
N ARG A 38 13.82 -6.23 19.67
CA ARG A 38 14.16 -4.87 19.22
C ARG A 38 13.87 -4.67 17.74
N ASP A 39 14.13 -5.67 16.91
CA ASP A 39 13.74 -5.66 15.50
C ASP A 39 12.23 -5.60 15.34
N VAL A 40 11.48 -6.40 16.11
CA VAL A 40 10.01 -6.35 16.12
C VAL A 40 9.47 -5.00 16.60
N GLN A 41 10.10 -4.37 17.58
CA GLN A 41 9.75 -3.02 18.01
C GLN A 41 10.04 -1.97 16.93
N ASN A 42 11.21 -2.04 16.29
CA ASN A 42 11.56 -1.13 15.19
C ASN A 42 10.58 -1.29 14.02
N ASP A 43 10.24 -2.52 13.63
CA ASP A 43 9.26 -2.77 12.57
C ASP A 43 7.87 -2.23 12.93
N ARG A 44 7.50 -2.30 14.21
CA ARG A 44 6.24 -1.75 14.72
C ARG A 44 6.22 -0.22 14.75
N GLU A 45 7.36 0.42 15.02
CA GLU A 45 7.50 1.89 14.96
C GLU A 45 7.57 2.41 13.51
N MET A 46 8.01 1.57 12.56
CA MET A 46 8.06 1.89 11.13
C MET A 46 6.69 1.76 10.43
N VAL A 47 5.64 1.33 11.13
CA VAL A 47 4.25 1.47 10.66
C VAL A 47 3.81 2.91 10.93
N THR A 48 4.23 3.82 10.06
CA THR A 48 3.66 5.15 10.03
C THR A 48 2.23 5.03 9.51
N ASP A 49 1.26 5.47 10.31
CA ASP A 49 -0.10 5.73 9.82
C ASP A 49 0.05 6.68 8.63
N GLU A 50 -0.24 6.16 7.43
CA GLU A 50 -0.19 6.95 6.21
C GLU A 50 -1.07 8.19 6.45
N PRO A 51 -0.53 9.42 6.33
CA PRO A 51 -1.30 10.60 6.69
C PRO A 51 -2.58 10.61 5.86
N THR A 52 -3.72 10.48 6.53
CA THR A 52 -5.03 10.50 5.89
C THR A 52 -5.14 11.80 5.13
N ARG A 53 -5.01 11.71 3.80
CA ARG A 53 -5.08 12.88 2.92
C ARG A 53 -6.46 13.52 3.11
N PRO A 54 -6.54 14.86 3.19
CA PRO A 54 -7.83 15.53 3.29
C PRO A 54 -8.68 15.14 2.08
N THR A 55 -9.91 14.68 2.34
CA THR A 55 -10.86 14.27 1.31
C THR A 55 -12.13 15.12 1.36
N LEU A 56 -12.86 15.15 0.25
CA LEU A 56 -14.19 15.75 0.10
C LEU A 56 -15.29 14.95 0.81
N GLY A 57 -15.00 13.72 1.26
CA GLY A 57 -15.97 12.87 1.94
C GLY A 57 -17.10 12.36 1.04
N LEU A 58 -16.93 12.45 -0.28
CA LEU A 58 -17.89 11.97 -1.27
C LEU A 58 -17.60 10.50 -1.65
N PRO A 59 -18.63 9.70 -1.95
CA PRO A 59 -18.42 8.30 -2.32
C PRO A 59 -17.73 8.17 -3.69
N TYR A 60 -16.80 7.22 -3.82
CA TYR A 60 -16.21 6.88 -5.11
C TYR A 60 -17.10 5.92 -5.90
N VAL A 61 -17.03 6.03 -7.23
CA VAL A 61 -17.72 5.12 -8.14
C VAL A 61 -17.00 3.77 -8.18
N ARG A 62 -17.76 2.68 -7.98
CA ARG A 62 -17.23 1.30 -7.97
C ARG A 62 -16.62 0.90 -9.32
N GLY A 63 -15.50 0.19 -9.27
CA GLY A 63 -14.79 -0.31 -10.46
C GLY A 63 -13.80 0.67 -11.08
N VAL A 64 -13.73 1.90 -10.56
CA VAL A 64 -12.72 2.92 -10.89
C VAL A 64 -12.24 3.65 -9.62
N GLU A 65 -12.33 2.96 -8.46
CA GLU A 65 -11.97 3.51 -7.15
C GLU A 65 -10.49 3.90 -7.06
N GLU A 66 -9.62 3.17 -7.78
CA GLU A 66 -8.19 3.46 -7.88
C GLU A 66 -7.90 4.85 -8.46
N HIS A 67 -8.88 5.43 -9.15
CA HIS A 67 -8.81 6.74 -9.77
C HIS A 67 -9.55 7.82 -8.99
N ARG A 68 -10.13 7.51 -7.81
CA ARG A 68 -10.86 8.46 -6.95
C ARG A 68 -11.95 9.22 -7.71
N VAL A 69 -12.66 8.49 -8.57
CA VAL A 69 -13.73 9.07 -9.39
C VAL A 69 -14.94 9.32 -8.50
N LEU A 70 -15.33 10.59 -8.41
CA LEU A 70 -16.50 11.04 -7.67
C LEU A 70 -17.79 10.77 -8.45
N ASN A 71 -17.74 11.02 -9.76
CA ASN A 71 -18.85 10.80 -10.68
C ASN A 71 -18.32 10.76 -12.11
N TYR A 72 -19.01 10.07 -13.01
CA TYR A 72 -18.70 10.12 -14.43
C TYR A 72 -19.94 9.91 -15.29
N SER A 73 -19.84 10.31 -16.55
CA SER A 73 -20.77 9.95 -17.61
C SER A 73 -19.98 9.33 -18.75
N TYR A 74 -20.48 8.23 -19.31
CA TYR A 74 -19.84 7.50 -20.40
C TYR A 74 -20.83 7.26 -21.54
N TRP A 75 -20.34 7.38 -22.77
CA TRP A 75 -21.04 7.02 -23.99
C TRP A 75 -20.14 6.21 -24.90
N ASN A 76 -20.72 5.29 -25.66
CA ASN A 76 -20.06 4.63 -26.77
C ASN A 76 -20.68 5.13 -28.08
N ALA A 77 -19.86 5.74 -28.94
CA ALA A 77 -20.25 6.22 -30.25
C ALA A 77 -19.51 5.42 -31.32
N ASN A 78 -20.13 4.34 -31.81
CA ASN A 78 -19.58 3.46 -32.86
C ASN A 78 -18.16 2.95 -32.56
N GLY A 79 -17.92 2.50 -31.32
CA GLY A 79 -16.61 2.00 -30.90
C GLY A 79 -15.65 3.08 -30.38
N VAL A 80 -16.06 4.35 -30.40
CA VAL A 80 -15.34 5.43 -29.70
C VAL A 80 -15.98 5.66 -28.34
N GLY A 81 -15.23 5.42 -27.28
CA GLY A 81 -15.64 5.77 -25.93
C GLY A 81 -15.50 7.27 -25.70
N ILE A 82 -16.49 7.91 -25.10
CA ILE A 82 -16.44 9.30 -24.66
C ILE A 82 -16.79 9.31 -23.18
N ALA A 83 -15.94 9.92 -22.36
CA ALA A 83 -16.20 10.05 -20.93
C ALA A 83 -16.04 11.50 -20.45
N ILE A 84 -16.89 11.87 -19.50
CA ILE A 84 -16.74 13.08 -18.68
C ILE A 84 -16.65 12.63 -17.24
N VAL A 85 -15.58 12.99 -16.55
CA VAL A 85 -15.20 12.39 -15.26
C VAL A 85 -14.88 13.49 -14.25
N ALA A 86 -15.45 13.41 -13.05
CA ALA A 86 -15.06 14.20 -11.89
C ALA A 86 -14.15 13.36 -10.98
N VAL A 87 -12.97 13.90 -10.66
CA VAL A 87 -11.93 13.21 -9.90
C VAL A 87 -11.56 14.04 -8.68
N GLU A 88 -11.45 13.37 -7.55
CA GLU A 88 -10.91 13.96 -6.33
C GLU A 88 -9.38 14.08 -6.39
N GLY A 89 -8.88 15.26 -6.02
CA GLY A 89 -7.46 15.55 -5.95
C GLY A 89 -6.82 15.14 -4.63
N GLY A 90 -5.74 15.85 -4.28
CA GLY A 90 -4.89 15.54 -3.14
C GLY A 90 -5.11 16.42 -1.91
N ALA A 91 -5.90 17.49 -2.05
CA ALA A 91 -6.03 18.55 -1.05
C ALA A 91 -7.51 18.86 -0.71
N ALA A 92 -8.37 17.85 -0.64
CA ALA A 92 -9.83 18.01 -0.61
C ALA A 92 -10.35 18.92 -1.74
N ASP A 93 -9.72 18.82 -2.90
CA ASP A 93 -10.05 19.51 -4.14
C ASP A 93 -10.58 18.51 -5.17
N TRP A 94 -11.17 19.00 -6.26
CA TRP A 94 -11.56 18.13 -7.37
C TRP A 94 -11.37 18.83 -8.72
N ALA A 95 -11.29 18.03 -9.77
CA ALA A 95 -11.20 18.48 -11.15
C ALA A 95 -12.10 17.62 -12.03
N ALA A 96 -12.53 18.19 -13.16
CA ALA A 96 -13.31 17.47 -14.16
C ALA A 96 -12.57 17.40 -15.50
N TYR A 97 -12.67 16.27 -16.17
CA TYR A 97 -12.01 15.99 -17.44
C TYR A 97 -13.01 15.45 -18.46
N ILE A 98 -12.85 15.82 -19.72
CA ILE A 98 -13.53 15.22 -20.87
C ILE A 98 -12.51 14.58 -21.79
N GLY A 99 -12.80 13.38 -22.26
CA GLY A 99 -11.89 12.63 -23.12
C GLY A 99 -12.62 11.61 -23.95
N GLY A 100 -11.91 11.08 -24.94
CA GLY A 100 -12.38 9.96 -25.73
C GLY A 100 -11.24 9.05 -26.09
N ASP A 101 -11.55 7.76 -26.13
CA ASP A 101 -10.61 6.68 -26.36
C ASP A 101 -11.18 5.72 -27.42
N ASP A 102 -10.32 4.93 -28.06
CA ASP A 102 -10.74 3.84 -28.94
C ASP A 102 -11.26 2.61 -28.15
N GLY A 103 -11.23 2.67 -26.82
CA GLY A 103 -11.75 1.68 -25.89
C GLY A 103 -13.27 1.52 -25.92
N GLN A 104 -13.71 0.27 -26.07
CA GLN A 104 -15.12 -0.13 -25.92
C GLN A 104 -15.58 -0.22 -24.46
N ARG A 105 -14.65 -0.24 -23.50
CA ARG A 105 -14.95 -0.42 -22.07
C ARG A 105 -14.97 0.90 -21.34
N THR A 106 -15.91 1.03 -20.42
CA THR A 106 -16.13 2.25 -19.64
C THR A 106 -14.95 2.56 -18.75
N GLU A 107 -14.40 1.57 -18.05
CA GLU A 107 -13.31 1.77 -17.08
C GLU A 107 -12.04 2.25 -17.78
N ASP A 108 -11.71 1.67 -18.94
CA ASP A 108 -10.54 2.04 -19.75
C ASP A 108 -10.67 3.48 -20.26
N CYS A 109 -11.85 3.86 -20.78
CA CYS A 109 -12.10 5.22 -21.27
C CYS A 109 -12.09 6.26 -20.14
N VAL A 110 -12.61 5.92 -18.96
CA VAL A 110 -12.52 6.77 -17.76
C VAL A 110 -11.06 6.95 -17.35
N ALA A 111 -10.31 5.85 -17.20
CA ALA A 111 -8.89 5.89 -16.84
C ALA A 111 -8.06 6.70 -17.84
N TRP A 112 -8.34 6.53 -19.14
CA TRP A 112 -7.71 7.31 -20.21
C TRP A 112 -8.04 8.79 -20.08
N THR A 113 -9.31 9.13 -19.85
CA THR A 113 -9.80 10.51 -19.74
C THR A 113 -9.15 11.25 -18.57
N ILE A 114 -8.91 10.59 -17.45
CA ILE A 114 -8.23 11.20 -16.31
C ILE A 114 -6.76 11.51 -16.62
N ARG A 115 -6.10 10.66 -17.41
CA ARG A 115 -4.67 10.81 -17.74
C ARG A 115 -4.40 11.74 -18.92
N ARG A 116 -5.32 11.79 -19.89
CA ARG A 116 -5.10 12.42 -21.20
C ARG A 116 -6.23 13.33 -21.67
N GLY A 117 -7.34 13.37 -20.94
CA GLY A 117 -8.48 14.21 -21.27
C GLY A 117 -8.20 15.70 -21.06
N CYS A 118 -9.07 16.51 -21.62
CA CYS A 118 -9.06 17.95 -21.43
C CYS A 118 -9.74 18.31 -20.12
N LYS A 119 -9.06 19.09 -19.29
CA LYS A 119 -9.66 19.65 -18.08
C LYS A 119 -10.77 20.64 -18.44
N LEU A 120 -11.91 20.52 -17.78
CA LEU A 120 -13.04 21.42 -17.97
C LEU A 120 -12.80 22.75 -17.24
N SER A 121 -13.41 23.83 -17.73
CA SER A 121 -13.48 25.07 -16.96
C SER A 121 -14.39 24.88 -15.73
N ARG A 122 -14.23 25.73 -14.71
CA ARG A 122 -15.11 25.72 -13.52
C ARG A 122 -16.60 25.75 -13.89
N GLN A 123 -16.98 26.61 -14.85
CA GLN A 123 -18.38 26.71 -15.30
C GLN A 123 -18.87 25.44 -16.00
N GLN A 124 -18.03 24.82 -16.83
CA GLN A 124 -18.36 23.55 -17.49
C GLN A 124 -18.48 22.41 -16.49
N ALA A 125 -17.56 22.34 -15.53
CA ALA A 125 -17.58 21.33 -14.47
C ALA A 125 -18.83 21.46 -13.60
N HIS A 126 -19.19 22.67 -13.15
CA HIS A 126 -20.40 22.90 -12.35
C HIS A 126 -21.68 22.56 -13.12
N ARG A 127 -21.72 22.86 -14.42
CA ARG A 127 -22.85 22.49 -15.27
C ARG A 127 -23.04 20.99 -15.35
N TRP A 128 -21.95 20.23 -15.39
CA TRP A 128 -21.99 18.77 -15.54
C TRP A 128 -22.17 18.04 -14.20
N PHE A 129 -21.58 18.57 -13.14
CA PHE A 129 -21.58 18.01 -11.80
C PHE A 129 -22.10 19.06 -10.79
N PRO A 130 -23.40 19.37 -10.81
CA PRO A 130 -23.97 20.40 -9.95
C PRO A 130 -23.94 20.02 -8.46
N ASP A 131 -23.89 18.73 -8.15
CA ASP A 131 -23.92 18.20 -6.78
C ASP A 131 -22.55 18.21 -6.08
N ILE A 132 -21.46 18.49 -6.82
CA ILE A 132 -20.10 18.54 -6.26
C ILE A 132 -19.76 20.00 -5.89
N PRO A 133 -19.25 20.27 -4.67
CA PRO A 133 -18.95 21.63 -4.21
C PRO A 133 -18.01 22.40 -5.14
N ILE A 134 -18.51 23.46 -5.77
CA ILE A 134 -17.75 24.20 -6.79
C ILE A 134 -16.59 25.01 -6.20
N GLU A 135 -16.67 25.31 -4.91
CA GLU A 135 -15.66 26.03 -4.14
C GLU A 135 -14.35 25.23 -4.05
N ALA A 136 -14.45 23.90 -4.06
CA ALA A 136 -13.32 22.98 -4.05
C ALA A 136 -12.78 22.66 -5.46
N TYR A 137 -13.33 23.29 -6.51
CA TYR A 137 -12.87 23.05 -7.87
C TYR A 137 -11.50 23.66 -8.13
N ARG A 138 -10.57 22.79 -8.50
CA ARG A 138 -9.21 23.14 -8.90
C ARG A 138 -9.20 23.48 -10.39
N GLU A 139 -8.84 24.73 -10.72
CA GLU A 139 -8.51 25.13 -12.11
C GLU A 139 -7.16 24.61 -12.59
#